data_AF-A0A1H5LQ40-F1
#
_entry.id   AF-A0A1H5LQ40-F1
#
_cell.length_a   1.000
_cell.length_b   1.000
_cell.length_c   1.000
_cell.angle_alpha   90.00
_cell.angle_beta   90.00
_cell.angle_gamma   90.00
#
_symmetry.space_group_name_H-M   'P 1'
#
loop_
_entity.id
_entity.type
_entity.pdbx_description
1 polymer ?
#
loop_
_entity_poly.entity_id
_entity_poly.type
_entity_poly.pdbx_seq_one_letter_code
_entity_poly.pdbx_strand_id
1 'polypeptide(L)'
;MNIRYTVNSEPGAMQLPATYLLVAKAEDLAELVASDFWRKHSNPPRSCEVHLEGVDGVDLGKFEVQSETRPVFTAKAVTQG
;
A
#
# COMPACT_ATOMS: atom_id res chain seq x y z
N MET A 1 -1.64 4.55 -16.44
CA MET A 1 -1.39 4.40 -15.00
C MET A 1 -2.68 4.77 -14.30
N ASN A 2 -3.23 3.87 -13.50
CA ASN A 2 -4.49 4.09 -12.77
C ASN A 2 -4.28 4.35 -11.27
N ILE A 3 -3.02 4.38 -10.82
CA ILE A 3 -2.64 4.85 -9.49
C ILE A 3 -1.56 5.92 -9.67
N ARG A 4 -1.81 7.12 -9.14
CA ARG A 4 -0.84 8.18 -8.89
C ARG A 4 -0.66 8.31 -7.39
N TYR A 5 0.59 8.42 -6.95
CA TYR A 5 0.92 8.46 -5.54
C TYR A 5 2.20 9.27 -5.29
N THR A 6 2.43 9.63 -4.02
CA THR A 6 3.76 10.03 -3.54
C THR A 6 4.22 9.13 -2.41
N VAL A 7 5.51 8.84 -2.33
CA VAL A 7 6.15 8.18 -1.18
C VAL A 7 7.21 9.13 -0.63
N ASN A 8 7.08 9.60 0.61
CA ASN A 8 7.95 10.62 1.20
C ASN A 8 8.10 11.86 0.29
N SER A 9 7.00 12.30 -0.33
CA SER A 9 6.96 13.39 -1.34
C SER A 9 7.60 13.07 -2.70
N GLU A 10 8.13 11.86 -2.91
CA GLU A 10 8.60 11.42 -4.22
C GLU A 10 7.42 10.91 -5.07
N PRO A 11 7.12 11.53 -6.22
CA PRO A 11 6.00 11.12 -7.05
C PRO A 11 6.27 9.78 -7.74
N GLY A 12 5.24 8.94 -7.77
CA GLY A 12 5.26 7.65 -8.43
C GLY A 12 3.92 7.33 -9.07
N ALA A 13 3.93 6.34 -9.94
CA ALA A 13 2.73 5.86 -10.58
C ALA A 13 2.82 4.37 -10.88
N MET A 14 1.68 3.70 -10.76
CA MET A 14 1.57 2.25 -10.94
C MET A 14 0.36 1.93 -11.82
N GLN A 15 0.48 0.86 -12.59
CA GLN A 15 -0.62 0.28 -13.35
C GLN A 15 -1.01 -1.04 -12.72
N LEU A 16 -2.24 -1.13 -12.24
CA LEU A 16 -2.84 -2.38 -11.79
C LEU A 16 -4.02 -2.76 -12.69
N PRO A 17 -4.39 -4.05 -12.78
CA PRO A 17 -5.65 -4.46 -13.39
C PRO A 17 -6.83 -3.76 -12.70
N ALA A 18 -7.80 -3.26 -13.48
CA ALA A 18 -8.98 -2.59 -12.93
C ALA A 18 -9.76 -3.48 -11.94
N THR A 19 -9.79 -4.79 -12.19
CA THR A 19 -10.39 -5.78 -11.30
C THR A 19 -9.76 -5.80 -9.90
N TYR A 20 -8.48 -5.48 -9.77
CA TYR A 20 -7.81 -5.38 -8.49
C TYR A 20 -8.23 -4.13 -7.73
N LEU A 21 -8.37 -2.99 -8.42
CA LEU A 21 -8.83 -1.74 -7.81
C LEU A 21 -10.25 -1.81 -7.25
N LEU A 22 -11.11 -2.65 -7.84
CA LEU A 22 -12.50 -2.83 -7.37
C LEU A 22 -12.59 -3.48 -5.98
N VAL A 23 -11.57 -4.22 -5.57
CA VAL A 23 -11.59 -5.03 -4.32
C VAL A 23 -10.49 -4.66 -3.34
N ALA A 24 -9.47 -3.92 -3.78
CA ALA A 24 -8.36 -3.50 -2.93
C ALA A 24 -8.80 -2.42 -1.94
N LYS A 25 -8.36 -2.54 -0.69
CA LYS A 25 -8.49 -1.44 0.27
C LYS A 25 -7.42 -0.38 0.00
N ALA A 26 -7.68 0.84 0.44
CA ALA A 26 -6.71 1.92 0.29
C ALA A 26 -5.39 1.60 1.00
N GLU A 27 -5.46 0.94 2.16
CA GLU A 27 -4.31 0.47 2.92
C GLU A 27 -3.50 -0.57 2.14
N ASP A 28 -4.16 -1.54 1.49
CA ASP A 28 -3.48 -2.55 0.67
C ASP A 28 -2.74 -1.90 -0.51
N LEU A 29 -3.33 -0.86 -1.11
CA LEU A 29 -2.70 -0.09 -2.18
C LEU A 29 -1.51 0.74 -1.66
N ALA A 30 -1.64 1.34 -0.49
CA ALA A 30 -0.56 2.09 0.15
C ALA A 30 0.64 1.18 0.48
N GLU A 31 0.39 -0.01 1.03
CA GLU A 31 1.42 -1.02 1.28
C GLU A 31 2.09 -1.49 -0.02
N LEU A 32 1.31 -1.69 -1.08
CA LEU A 32 1.84 -2.13 -2.37
C LEU A 32 2.80 -1.10 -2.98
N VAL A 33 2.43 0.18 -3.00
CA VAL A 33 3.29 1.23 -3.56
C VAL A 33 4.51 1.51 -2.67
N ALA A 34 4.37 1.41 -1.34
CA ALA A 34 5.49 1.46 -0.41
C ALA A 34 6.47 0.30 -0.64
N SER A 35 5.96 -0.93 -0.85
CA SER A 35 6.79 -2.09 -1.15
C SER A 35 7.53 -1.94 -2.47
N ASP A 36 6.90 -1.42 -3.52
CA ASP A 36 7.56 -1.16 -4.81
C ASP A 36 8.64 -0.08 -4.67
N PHE A 37 8.37 0.98 -3.90
CA PHE A 37 9.36 2.01 -3.57
C PHE A 37 10.58 1.42 -2.85
N TRP A 38 10.38 0.64 -1.77
CA TRP A 38 11.49 0.05 -1.02
C TRP A 38 12.34 -0.92 -1.84
N ARG A 39 11.72 -1.69 -2.75
CA ARG A 39 12.47 -2.62 -3.64
C ARG A 39 13.45 -1.90 -4.57
N LYS A 40 13.21 -0.63 -4.87
CA LYS A 40 14.07 0.21 -5.72
C LYS A 40 15.17 0.91 -4.93
N HIS A 41 15.17 0.83 -3.60
CA HIS A 41 16.12 1.51 -2.73
C HIS A 41 17.09 0.51 -2.08
N SER A 42 18.39 0.82 -2.12
CA SER A 42 19.43 -0.02 -1.50
C SER A 42 19.40 0.01 0.03
N ASN A 43 18.84 1.07 0.63
CA ASN A 43 18.67 1.22 2.07
C ASN A 43 17.30 1.86 2.35
N PRO A 44 16.20 1.08 2.31
CA PRO A 44 14.86 1.61 2.49
C PRO A 44 14.65 2.15 3.92
N PRO A 45 13.89 3.26 4.10
CA PRO A 45 13.58 3.78 5.42
C PRO A 45 12.67 2.82 6.22
N ARG A 46 12.71 2.93 7.56
CA ARG A 46 11.88 2.08 8.44
C ARG A 46 10.38 2.32 8.28
N SER A 47 9.99 3.52 7.87
CA SER A 47 8.62 3.87 7.50
C SER A 47 8.64 4.89 6.35
N CYS A 48 7.51 5.05 5.68
CA CYS A 48 7.29 6.10 4.71
C CYS A 48 5.85 6.61 4.77
N GLU A 49 5.67 7.90 4.46
CA GLU A 49 4.34 8.47 4.18
C GLU A 49 4.00 8.21 2.72
N VAL A 50 2.84 7.60 2.48
CA VAL A 50 2.27 7.37 1.16
C VAL A 50 1.04 8.26 0.99
N HIS A 51 0.98 9.07 -0.06
CA HIS A 51 -0.26 9.75 -0.47
C HIS A 51 -0.77 9.10 -1.75
N LEU A 52 -1.96 8.50 -1.70
CA LEU A 52 -2.66 7.98 -2.87
C LEU A 52 -3.49 9.10 -3.54
N GLU A 53 -2.81 10.05 -4.19
CA GLU A 53 -3.42 11.26 -4.77
C GLU A 53 -4.37 11.00 -5.95
N GLY A 54 -4.35 9.80 -6.55
CA GLY A 54 -5.25 9.48 -7.65
C GLY A 54 -5.29 8.00 -8.01
N VAL A 55 -6.22 7.27 -7.39
CA VAL A 55 -6.61 5.90 -7.73
C VAL A 55 -7.90 5.94 -8.56
N ASP A 56 -7.78 5.62 -9.85
CA ASP A 56 -8.87 5.76 -10.84
C ASP A 56 -9.52 7.15 -10.82
N GLY A 57 -8.72 8.19 -10.56
CA GLY A 57 -9.17 9.58 -10.47
C GLY A 57 -9.65 10.02 -9.08
N VAL A 58 -9.63 9.14 -8.08
CA VAL A 58 -10.05 9.43 -6.70
C VAL A 58 -8.83 9.58 -5.78
N ASP A 59 -8.77 10.65 -5.00
CA ASP A 59 -7.78 10.80 -3.92
C ASP A 59 -8.23 9.95 -2.72
N LEU A 60 -7.41 8.98 -2.33
CA LEU A 60 -7.68 8.09 -1.19
C LEU A 60 -6.99 8.54 0.10
N GLY A 61 -6.23 9.64 0.07
CA GLY A 61 -5.57 10.24 1.23
C GLY A 61 -4.18 9.69 1.53
N LYS A 62 -3.72 10.00 2.75
CA LYS A 62 -2.36 9.72 3.23
C LYS A 62 -2.33 8.56 4.22
N PHE A 63 -1.28 7.75 4.13
CA PHE A 63 -1.06 6.54 4.91
C PHE A 63 0.39 6.52 5.39
N GLU A 64 0.62 6.19 6.66
CA GLU A 64 1.96 5.85 7.14
C GLU A 64 2.16 4.33 7.01
N VAL A 65 3.18 3.92 6.26
CA VAL A 65 3.50 2.50 6.05
C VAL A 65 4.81 2.18 6.74
N GLN A 66 4.80 1.16 7.59
CA GLN A 66 5.98 0.69 8.33
C GLN A 66 6.55 -0.57 7.66
N SER A 67 7.88 -0.64 7.58
CA SER A 67 8.61 -1.79 7.03
C SER A 67 8.69 -2.98 7.99
N GLU A 68 8.10 -2.87 9.18
CA GLU A 68 8.08 -3.95 10.16
C GLU A 68 7.25 -5.13 9.62
N THR A 69 7.91 -6.23 9.30
CA THR A 69 7.27 -7.54 9.14
C THR A 69 6.61 -7.92 10.46
N ARG A 70 5.34 -7.56 10.63
CA ARG A 70 4.54 -8.11 11.74
C ARG A 70 4.44 -9.62 11.52
N PRO A 71 4.73 -10.46 12.53
CA PRO A 71 4.31 -11.85 12.48
C PRO A 71 2.78 -11.88 12.43
N VAL A 72 2.22 -12.26 11.28
CA VAL A 72 0.77 -12.38 11.10
C VAL A 72 0.31 -13.62 11.87
N PHE A 73 -0.20 -13.42 13.09
CA PHE A 73 -0.87 -14.47 13.85
C PHE A 73 -2.37 -14.42 13.55
N THR A 74 -2.85 -15.36 12.75
CA THR A 74 -4.28 -15.52 12.43
C THR A 74 -4.95 -16.44 13.45
N ALA A 75 -5.98 -15.93 14.14
CA ALA A 75 -6.84 -16.73 15.01
C ALA A 75 -8.02 -17.30 14.21
N LYS A 76 -8.39 -18.56 14.47
CA LYS A 76 -9.58 -19.22 13.92
C LYS A 76 -10.58 -19.47 15.05
N ALA A 77 -11.88 -19.29 14.76
CA ALA A 77 -12.94 -19.64 15.70
C ALA A 77 -12.94 -21.15 15.96
N VAL A 78 -12.92 -21.54 17.25
CA VAL A 78 -13.12 -22.91 17.69
C VAL A 78 -14.60 -23.05 18.01
N THR A 79 -15.36 -23.72 17.15
CA THR A 79 -16.71 -24.16 17.48
C THR A 79 -16.60 -25.30 18.50
N GLN A 80 -17.01 -25.06 19.74
CA GLN A 80 -17.34 -26.14 20.68
C GLN A 80 -18.76 -26.61 20.33
N GLY A 81 -18.88 -27.89 19.99
CA GLY A 81 -20.17 -28.59 19.85
C GLY A 81 -20.78 -28.93 21.20
#